data_AF-A0A285L4Y3-F1
#
_entry.id   AF-A0A285L4Y3-F1
#
_cell.length_a   1.000
_cell.length_b   1.000
_cell.length_c   1.000
_cell.angle_alpha   90.00
_cell.angle_beta   90.00
_cell.angle_gamma   90.00
#
_symmetry.space_group_name_H-M   'P 1'
#
loop_
_entity.id
_entity.type
_entity.pdbx_description
1 polymer ?
#
loop_
_entity_poly.entity_id
_entity_poly.type
_entity_poly.pdbx_seq_one_letter_code
_entity_poly.pdbx_strand_id
1 'polypeptide(L)'
;MPKVPDARKPSRAAVNALRALLERHNHIVQEVDGQNDFGEDQHVTFTEDGEVTGDLVKIQVKGGRSWRRSGGYAVPIGDHGGTWADGNIPVLCVVHDPDTDGLYWANATKQLLSARREGEVLRTITVNSDQELNDDSMADFVAEVRAYLSRYRGNRIIQAQLGEMAGVEFGPSDIVQHHVNVFGEDLIFWQRRGEGFATLLHSDLDWYPEHIGPEHFYPNGRPGLLPGMSVVADKILSKAEAQWLAACFDAAQWARKPAVDEPPLHTNIDARDNYVARRIEHRLRVEPDALTRSIQVLHTETATDHDLAAIATELESDADASAEALSKPWRAMSDRARRLVAFYLVKEVRVGLPALPIDEQFRIVWRCPRPTGEYGFDARVGQPSTRMTSGRQLVGAYELRPGDRIYWLSRFGNERGRNVSAVWDSEDKPGTVCVLFDQLTLGDTFWPEELFVRKASTEPR
;
A
#
# COMPACT_ATOMS: atom_id res chain seq x y z
N MET A 1 27.35 -52.31 4.40
CA MET A 1 25.97 -52.39 4.96
C MET A 1 25.49 -50.98 5.24
N PRO A 2 24.23 -50.62 4.96
CA PRO A 2 23.69 -49.31 5.31
C PRO A 2 23.69 -49.15 6.83
N LYS A 3 24.21 -48.01 7.32
CA LYS A 3 24.23 -47.68 8.75
C LYS A 3 22.92 -47.01 9.12
N VAL A 4 22.29 -47.46 10.20
CA VAL A 4 21.17 -46.73 10.81
C VAL A 4 21.75 -45.47 11.45
N PRO A 5 21.22 -44.27 11.15
CA PRO A 5 21.70 -43.05 11.77
C PRO A 5 21.51 -43.07 13.28
N ASP A 6 22.52 -42.71 14.05
CA ASP A 6 22.47 -42.70 15.53
C ASP A 6 21.37 -41.78 16.08
N ALA A 7 21.00 -40.73 15.33
CA ALA A 7 19.92 -39.82 15.67
C ALA A 7 18.50 -40.41 15.48
N ARG A 8 18.34 -41.56 14.80
CA ARG A 8 17.01 -42.13 14.50
C ARG A 8 16.26 -42.56 15.77
N LYS A 9 16.96 -43.19 16.72
CA LYS A 9 16.38 -43.70 17.96
C LYS A 9 15.83 -42.58 18.85
N PRO A 10 16.60 -41.52 19.21
CA PRO A 10 16.08 -40.44 20.04
C PRO A 10 14.96 -39.65 19.36
N SER A 11 15.03 -39.39 18.04
CA SER A 11 13.94 -38.70 17.34
C SER A 11 12.63 -39.50 17.35
N ARG A 12 12.70 -40.83 17.13
CA ARG A 12 11.48 -41.66 17.18
C ARG A 12 10.90 -41.75 18.59
N ALA A 13 11.75 -41.82 19.61
CA ALA A 13 11.31 -41.79 21.00
C ALA A 13 10.56 -40.49 21.33
N ALA A 14 11.08 -39.35 20.88
CA ALA A 14 10.45 -38.04 21.07
C ALA A 14 9.05 -37.95 20.43
N VAL A 15 8.93 -38.36 19.17
CA VAL A 15 7.65 -38.39 18.43
C VAL A 15 6.61 -39.27 19.14
N ASN A 16 7.03 -40.44 19.62
CA ASN A 16 6.16 -41.35 20.37
C ASN A 16 5.76 -40.79 21.74
N ALA A 17 6.68 -40.14 22.46
CA ALA A 17 6.41 -39.54 23.76
C ALA A 17 5.37 -38.41 23.64
N LEU A 18 5.53 -37.52 22.65
CA LEU A 18 4.56 -36.46 22.38
C LEU A 18 3.21 -37.02 21.96
N ARG A 19 3.18 -38.01 21.05
CA ARG A 19 1.93 -38.67 20.65
C ARG A 19 1.20 -39.22 21.87
N ALA A 20 1.88 -40.01 22.70
CA ALA A 20 1.28 -40.64 23.87
C ALA A 20 0.72 -39.61 24.86
N LEU A 21 1.36 -38.44 24.98
CA LEU A 21 0.87 -37.32 25.77
C LEU A 21 -0.37 -36.64 25.17
N LEU A 22 -0.40 -36.38 23.89
CA LEU A 22 -1.57 -35.76 23.27
C LEU A 22 -2.78 -36.72 23.25
N GLU A 23 -2.57 -37.99 22.90
CA GLU A 23 -3.64 -38.99 22.79
C GLU A 23 -4.26 -39.34 24.15
N ARG A 24 -3.46 -39.39 25.24
CA ARG A 24 -4.01 -39.64 26.59
C ARG A 24 -4.87 -38.49 27.12
N HIS A 25 -4.68 -37.30 26.57
CA HIS A 25 -5.54 -36.12 26.79
C HIS A 25 -6.60 -35.96 25.69
N ASN A 26 -6.90 -37.05 24.96
CA ASN A 26 -7.94 -37.16 23.94
C ASN A 26 -7.75 -36.30 22.68
N HIS A 27 -6.55 -35.78 22.41
CA HIS A 27 -6.27 -35.07 21.16
C HIS A 27 -5.90 -36.04 20.04
N ILE A 28 -6.20 -35.65 18.80
CA ILE A 28 -6.01 -36.51 17.63
C ILE A 28 -4.64 -36.18 17.01
N VAL A 29 -3.78 -37.18 16.89
CA VAL A 29 -2.43 -37.04 16.32
C VAL A 29 -2.30 -37.84 15.02
N GLN A 30 -1.93 -37.16 13.95
CA GLN A 30 -1.58 -37.78 12.67
C GLN A 30 -0.08 -37.59 12.43
N GLU A 31 0.69 -38.68 12.32
CA GLU A 31 2.10 -38.61 11.93
C GLU A 31 2.23 -38.32 10.43
N VAL A 32 3.20 -37.48 10.07
CA VAL A 32 3.59 -37.22 8.68
C VAL A 32 4.58 -38.30 8.26
N ASP A 33 4.37 -38.89 7.07
CA ASP A 33 5.32 -39.87 6.54
C ASP A 33 6.66 -39.18 6.24
N GLY A 34 7.77 -39.85 6.58
CA GLY A 34 9.12 -39.30 6.43
C GLY A 34 9.56 -39.05 4.98
N GLN A 35 8.81 -39.57 3.99
CA GLN A 35 8.97 -39.18 2.58
C GLN A 35 8.34 -37.82 2.23
N ASN A 36 7.44 -37.32 3.09
CA ASN A 36 6.72 -36.05 2.96
C ASN A 36 7.12 -35.04 4.07
N ASP A 37 8.22 -35.29 4.79
CA ASP A 37 8.72 -34.41 5.84
C ASP A 37 9.39 -33.18 5.22
N PHE A 38 8.67 -32.05 5.25
CA PHE A 38 9.18 -30.72 4.89
C PHE A 38 9.41 -29.86 6.16
N GLY A 39 9.82 -30.48 7.27
CA GLY A 39 10.06 -29.84 8.56
C GLY A 39 8.87 -29.95 9.53
N GLU A 40 8.09 -31.02 9.43
CA GLU A 40 6.85 -31.24 10.20
C GLU A 40 6.68 -32.75 10.46
N ASP A 41 6.64 -33.17 11.74
CA ASP A 41 6.55 -34.59 12.10
C ASP A 41 5.12 -35.05 12.39
N GLN A 42 4.27 -34.16 12.90
CA GLN A 42 2.90 -34.47 13.33
C GLN A 42 1.93 -33.33 13.03
N HIS A 43 0.70 -33.70 12.69
CA HIS A 43 -0.47 -32.84 12.71
C HIS A 43 -1.32 -33.18 13.93
N VAL A 44 -1.75 -32.17 14.67
CA VAL A 44 -2.53 -32.35 15.90
C VAL A 44 -3.83 -31.58 15.78
N THR A 45 -4.94 -32.30 15.92
CA THR A 45 -6.27 -31.69 16.05
C THR A 45 -6.71 -31.75 17.51
N PHE A 46 -6.95 -30.57 18.08
CA PHE A 46 -7.45 -30.47 19.44
C PHE A 46 -8.93 -30.84 19.53
N THR A 47 -9.30 -31.28 20.72
CA THR A 47 -10.62 -31.76 21.08
C THR A 47 -11.06 -31.06 22.36
N GLU A 48 -12.36 -30.89 22.51
CA GLU A 48 -13.01 -30.32 23.70
C GLU A 48 -14.29 -31.10 23.96
N ASP A 49 -14.49 -31.56 25.18
CA ASP A 49 -15.66 -32.35 25.59
C ASP A 49 -15.96 -33.59 24.71
N GLY A 50 -14.91 -34.19 24.14
CA GLY A 50 -15.02 -35.36 23.26
C GLY A 50 -15.39 -35.03 21.81
N GLU A 51 -15.51 -33.74 21.47
CA GLU A 51 -15.74 -33.26 20.10
C GLU A 51 -14.47 -32.65 19.50
N VAL A 52 -14.35 -32.75 18.17
CA VAL A 52 -13.27 -32.12 17.42
C VAL A 52 -13.54 -30.63 17.26
N THR A 53 -12.63 -29.76 17.72
CA THR A 53 -12.84 -28.30 17.65
C THR A 53 -12.49 -27.70 16.28
N GLY A 54 -11.84 -28.50 15.42
CA GLY A 54 -11.26 -28.03 14.16
C GLY A 54 -9.96 -27.25 14.35
N ASP A 55 -9.46 -27.07 15.58
CA ASP A 55 -8.18 -26.44 15.88
C ASP A 55 -7.03 -27.38 15.52
N LEU A 56 -6.25 -27.00 14.51
CA LEU A 56 -5.20 -27.81 13.90
C LEU A 56 -3.87 -27.08 13.99
N VAL A 57 -2.84 -27.79 14.43
CA VAL A 57 -1.43 -27.33 14.41
C VAL A 57 -0.52 -28.37 13.77
N LYS A 58 0.59 -27.89 13.23
CA LYS A 58 1.73 -28.71 12.81
C LYS A 58 2.77 -28.69 13.92
N ILE A 59 3.44 -29.81 14.15
CA ILE A 59 4.48 -29.91 15.17
C ILE A 59 5.76 -30.52 14.58
N GLN A 60 6.87 -29.80 14.71
CA GLN A 60 8.21 -30.34 14.53
C GLN A 60 8.73 -30.84 15.89
N VAL A 61 9.13 -32.10 15.94
CA VAL A 61 9.62 -32.79 17.12
C VAL A 61 11.12 -33.08 16.99
N LYS A 62 11.89 -32.73 18.01
CA LYS A 62 13.33 -33.03 18.08
C LYS A 62 13.64 -33.81 19.36
N GLY A 63 14.40 -34.90 19.25
CA GLY A 63 14.78 -35.72 20.40
C GLY A 63 16.29 -35.74 20.63
N GLY A 64 16.72 -35.63 21.88
CA GLY A 64 18.10 -35.90 22.30
C GLY A 64 18.90 -34.70 22.83
N ARG A 65 20.06 -35.00 23.44
CA ARG A 65 20.90 -34.00 24.14
C ARG A 65 21.47 -32.90 23.24
N SER A 66 21.53 -33.12 21.92
CA SER A 66 22.11 -32.17 20.95
C SER A 66 21.34 -30.84 20.83
N TRP A 67 20.08 -30.82 21.29
CA TRP A 67 19.21 -29.65 21.21
C TRP A 67 19.34 -28.70 22.40
N ARG A 68 20.04 -29.10 23.48
CA ARG A 68 20.22 -28.29 24.70
C ARG A 68 21.04 -27.03 24.47
N ARG A 69 20.68 -25.96 25.17
CA ARG A 69 21.39 -24.67 25.27
C ARG A 69 21.38 -24.20 26.72
N SER A 70 22.10 -23.12 27.03
CA SER A 70 22.29 -22.64 28.41
C SER A 70 21.01 -22.21 29.15
N GLY A 71 19.88 -22.04 28.46
CA GLY A 71 18.58 -21.65 29.05
C GLY A 71 17.39 -22.51 28.60
N GLY A 72 17.64 -23.70 28.06
CA GLY A 72 16.61 -24.56 27.49
C GLY A 72 17.10 -25.28 26.25
N TYR A 73 16.39 -25.13 25.14
CA TYR A 73 16.63 -25.84 23.90
C TYR A 73 16.53 -24.91 22.68
N ALA A 74 17.11 -25.34 21.57
CA ALA A 74 17.03 -24.61 20.31
C ALA A 74 16.80 -25.58 19.14
N VAL A 75 15.74 -25.31 18.36
CA VAL A 75 15.41 -26.06 17.15
C VAL A 75 15.88 -25.25 15.93
N PRO A 76 16.75 -25.79 15.06
CA PRO A 76 17.20 -25.09 13.87
C PRO A 76 16.05 -24.90 12.88
N ILE A 77 15.97 -23.71 12.28
CA ILE A 77 14.94 -23.36 11.29
C ILE A 77 15.30 -23.93 9.91
N GLY A 78 16.57 -23.83 9.49
CA GLY A 78 17.01 -24.25 8.16
C GLY A 78 16.21 -23.54 7.05
N ASP A 79 15.85 -24.28 6.01
CA ASP A 79 15.09 -23.75 4.86
C ASP A 79 13.58 -23.66 5.12
N HIS A 80 13.11 -24.05 6.32
CA HIS A 80 11.69 -24.16 6.64
C HIS A 80 11.06 -22.85 7.13
N GLY A 81 11.87 -21.80 7.35
CA GLY A 81 11.41 -20.55 7.99
C GLY A 81 10.25 -19.87 7.28
N GLY A 82 10.26 -19.84 5.93
CA GLY A 82 9.14 -19.33 5.14
C GLY A 82 7.88 -20.16 5.34
N THR A 83 7.96 -21.48 5.17
CA THR A 83 6.82 -22.39 5.35
C THR A 83 6.23 -22.32 6.76
N TRP A 84 7.07 -22.24 7.79
CA TRP A 84 6.63 -22.16 9.17
C TRP A 84 5.98 -20.82 9.54
N ALA A 85 6.43 -19.71 8.93
CA ALA A 85 5.88 -18.38 9.17
C ALA A 85 4.59 -18.13 8.36
N ASP A 86 4.56 -18.58 7.11
CA ASP A 86 3.57 -18.16 6.10
C ASP A 86 2.51 -19.23 5.80
N GLY A 87 2.69 -20.47 6.23
CA GLY A 87 1.74 -21.56 6.01
C GLY A 87 0.40 -21.37 6.74
N ASN A 88 -0.70 -21.88 6.19
CA ASN A 88 -2.06 -21.67 6.74
C ASN A 88 -2.33 -22.35 8.10
N ILE A 89 -1.42 -23.22 8.54
CA ILE A 89 -1.49 -23.92 9.82
C ILE A 89 -0.21 -23.58 10.59
N PRO A 90 -0.29 -23.04 11.80
CA PRO A 90 0.89 -22.67 12.55
C PRO A 90 1.69 -23.91 12.99
N VAL A 91 2.99 -23.70 13.12
CA VAL A 91 3.99 -24.70 13.48
C VAL A 91 4.45 -24.47 14.91
N LEU A 92 4.42 -25.53 15.71
CA LEU A 92 5.02 -25.60 17.03
C LEU A 92 6.31 -26.44 16.98
N CYS A 93 7.27 -26.11 17.84
CA CYS A 93 8.46 -26.93 18.05
C CYS A 93 8.35 -27.62 19.40
N VAL A 94 8.61 -28.93 19.45
CA VAL A 94 8.70 -29.72 20.68
C VAL A 94 10.06 -30.41 20.76
N VAL A 95 10.70 -30.35 21.93
CA VAL A 95 11.97 -31.03 22.22
C VAL A 95 11.73 -32.06 23.33
N HIS A 96 12.11 -33.32 23.08
CA HIS A 96 12.20 -34.34 24.12
C HIS A 96 13.63 -34.44 24.64
N ASP A 97 13.79 -34.23 25.94
CA ASP A 97 15.06 -34.38 26.63
C ASP A 97 15.13 -35.78 27.29
N PRO A 98 16.04 -36.67 26.85
CA PRO A 98 16.11 -38.03 27.36
C PRO A 98 16.65 -38.18 28.79
N ASP A 99 17.28 -37.15 29.37
CA ASP A 99 17.79 -37.27 30.75
C ASP A 99 16.76 -36.86 31.79
N THR A 100 15.87 -35.91 31.45
CA THR A 100 14.74 -35.54 32.29
C THR A 100 13.47 -36.30 31.93
N ASP A 101 13.47 -36.98 30.77
CA ASP A 101 12.28 -37.54 30.11
C ASP A 101 11.18 -36.50 29.86
N GLY A 102 11.55 -35.22 29.82
CA GLY A 102 10.62 -34.10 29.67
C GLY A 102 10.39 -33.71 28.21
N LEU A 103 9.19 -33.21 27.92
CA LEU A 103 8.86 -32.54 26.66
C LEU A 103 8.81 -31.04 26.90
N TYR A 104 9.38 -30.25 25.99
CA TYR A 104 9.41 -28.79 26.08
C TYR A 104 8.98 -28.19 24.76
N TRP A 105 8.19 -27.11 24.77
CA TRP A 105 7.57 -26.61 23.55
C TRP A 105 7.72 -25.10 23.35
N ALA A 106 7.59 -24.67 22.09
CA ALA A 106 7.47 -23.26 21.73
C ALA A 106 6.65 -23.08 20.46
N ASN A 107 5.98 -21.93 20.33
CA ASN A 107 5.30 -21.55 19.10
C ASN A 107 6.29 -20.94 18.08
N ALA A 108 6.70 -21.74 17.10
CA ALA A 108 7.69 -21.34 16.09
C ALA A 108 7.15 -20.24 15.18
N THR A 109 5.92 -20.38 14.69
CA THR A 109 5.27 -19.36 13.85
C THR A 109 5.22 -18.00 14.56
N LYS A 110 4.85 -17.97 15.85
CA LYS A 110 4.82 -16.73 16.65
C LYS A 110 6.20 -16.08 16.77
N GLN A 111 7.26 -16.85 17.04
CA GLN A 111 8.62 -16.31 17.13
C GLN A 111 9.11 -15.76 15.78
N LEU A 112 8.90 -16.49 14.68
CA LEU A 112 9.27 -16.07 13.34
C LEU A 112 8.56 -14.78 12.92
N LEU A 113 7.25 -14.67 13.17
CA LEU A 113 6.48 -13.47 12.87
C LEU A 113 6.85 -12.29 13.78
N SER A 114 7.30 -12.51 15.02
CA SER A 114 7.83 -11.43 15.86
C SER A 114 9.16 -10.90 15.32
N ALA A 115 10.11 -11.79 15.05
CA ALA A 115 11.39 -11.42 14.49
C ALA A 115 11.25 -10.68 13.15
N ARG A 116 10.34 -11.13 12.27
CA ARG A 116 10.06 -10.46 10.99
C ARG A 116 9.55 -9.03 11.17
N ARG A 117 8.74 -8.76 12.20
CA ARG A 117 8.25 -7.41 12.55
C ARG A 117 9.39 -6.52 13.07
N GLU A 118 10.33 -7.12 13.77
CA GLU A 118 11.51 -6.44 14.33
C GLU A 118 12.65 -6.30 13.30
N GLY A 119 12.51 -6.89 12.11
CA GLY A 119 13.52 -6.88 11.06
C GLY A 119 14.68 -7.86 11.31
N GLU A 120 14.48 -8.84 12.19
CA GLU A 120 15.47 -9.84 12.57
C GLU A 120 15.30 -11.15 11.80
N VAL A 121 16.42 -11.83 11.53
CA VAL A 121 16.43 -13.17 10.93
C VAL A 121 16.83 -14.20 11.98
N LEU A 122 15.88 -15.03 12.39
CA LEU A 122 16.13 -16.12 13.31
C LEU A 122 16.80 -17.30 12.60
N ARG A 123 17.81 -17.89 13.26
CA ARG A 123 18.43 -19.16 12.83
C ARG A 123 17.88 -20.37 13.58
N THR A 124 17.32 -20.14 14.77
CA THR A 124 16.77 -21.16 15.65
C THR A 124 15.50 -20.66 16.33
N ILE A 125 14.57 -21.56 16.59
CA ILE A 125 13.46 -21.36 17.52
C ILE A 125 13.94 -21.68 18.92
N THR A 126 13.79 -20.75 19.84
CA THR A 126 14.19 -20.93 21.25
C THR A 126 13.04 -21.57 22.02
N VAL A 127 13.34 -22.65 22.74
CA VAL A 127 12.40 -23.36 23.60
C VAL A 127 12.91 -23.23 25.03
N ASN A 128 12.22 -22.46 25.87
CA ASN A 128 12.67 -22.24 27.23
C ASN A 128 12.44 -23.49 28.09
N SER A 129 13.32 -23.72 29.08
CA SER A 129 13.22 -24.86 29.99
C SER A 129 12.00 -24.82 30.92
N ASP A 130 11.34 -23.67 31.06
CA ASP A 130 10.12 -23.49 31.85
C ASP A 130 8.84 -23.82 31.05
N GLN A 131 8.95 -24.03 29.74
CA GLN A 131 7.84 -24.42 28.86
C GLN A 131 7.71 -25.94 28.78
N GLU A 132 7.61 -26.60 29.93
CA GLU A 132 7.43 -28.05 30.00
C GLU A 132 6.00 -28.45 29.61
N LEU A 133 5.88 -29.45 28.75
CA LEU A 133 4.62 -30.04 28.30
C LEU A 133 4.45 -31.41 28.97
N ASN A 134 3.57 -31.49 29.95
CA ASN A 134 3.27 -32.70 30.71
C ASN A 134 1.76 -32.77 31.03
N ASP A 135 1.37 -33.71 31.91
CA ASP A 135 -0.05 -33.88 32.27
C ASP A 135 -0.64 -32.65 32.97
N ASP A 136 0.16 -31.96 33.78
CA ASP A 136 -0.29 -30.80 34.55
C ASP A 136 -0.40 -29.54 33.68
N SER A 137 0.46 -29.40 32.66
CA SER A 137 0.49 -28.23 31.78
C SER A 137 -0.30 -28.38 30.47
N MET A 138 -0.89 -29.55 30.20
CA MET A 138 -1.61 -29.81 28.93
C MET A 138 -2.77 -28.83 28.71
N ALA A 139 -3.60 -28.59 29.74
CA ALA A 139 -4.74 -27.68 29.61
C ALA A 139 -4.30 -26.24 29.25
N ASP A 140 -3.25 -25.75 29.90
CA ASP A 140 -2.70 -24.42 29.65
C ASP A 140 -2.05 -24.33 28.26
N PHE A 141 -1.32 -25.38 27.85
CA PHE A 141 -0.77 -25.49 26.50
C PHE A 141 -1.87 -25.39 25.43
N VAL A 142 -2.94 -26.18 25.56
CA VAL A 142 -4.07 -26.18 24.61
C VAL A 142 -4.74 -24.80 24.60
N ALA A 143 -4.99 -24.21 25.76
CA ALA A 143 -5.59 -22.89 25.87
C ALA A 143 -4.73 -21.80 25.20
N GLU A 144 -3.41 -21.80 25.42
CA GLU A 144 -2.49 -20.84 24.78
C GLU A 144 -2.49 -21.01 23.26
N VAL A 145 -2.40 -22.25 22.77
CA VAL A 145 -2.37 -22.54 21.35
C VAL A 145 -3.69 -22.19 20.67
N ARG A 146 -4.84 -22.50 21.28
CA ARG A 146 -6.17 -22.13 20.75
C ARG A 146 -6.38 -20.61 20.75
N ALA A 147 -5.92 -19.91 21.78
CA ALA A 147 -5.95 -18.44 21.83
C ALA A 147 -5.07 -17.81 20.74
N TYR A 148 -3.95 -18.46 20.38
CA TYR A 148 -3.15 -18.05 19.23
C TYR A 148 -3.86 -18.35 17.90
N LEU A 149 -4.39 -19.56 17.72
CA LEU A 149 -5.11 -19.99 16.51
C LEU A 149 -6.31 -19.10 16.20
N SER A 150 -7.08 -18.70 17.21
CA SER A 150 -8.22 -17.79 17.05
C SER A 150 -7.79 -16.46 16.43
N ARG A 151 -6.67 -15.90 16.88
CA ARG A 151 -6.09 -14.66 16.31
C ARG A 151 -5.49 -14.89 14.93
N TYR A 152 -4.80 -16.01 14.77
CA TYR A 152 -4.13 -16.40 13.52
C TYR A 152 -5.13 -16.62 12.37
N ARG A 153 -6.24 -17.31 12.63
CA ARG A 153 -7.34 -17.55 11.69
C ARG A 153 -8.18 -16.30 11.48
N GLY A 154 -8.53 -15.57 12.55
CA GLY A 154 -9.32 -14.36 12.47
C GLY A 154 -8.73 -13.35 11.48
N ASN A 155 -7.43 -13.08 11.58
CA ASN A 155 -6.77 -12.13 10.68
C ASN A 155 -6.77 -12.59 9.21
N ARG A 156 -6.52 -13.89 8.93
CA ARG A 156 -6.50 -14.38 7.54
C ARG A 156 -7.88 -14.51 6.90
N ILE A 157 -8.89 -14.92 7.68
CA ILE A 157 -10.27 -14.98 7.21
C ILE A 157 -10.78 -13.58 6.90
N ILE A 158 -10.50 -12.61 7.77
CA ILE A 158 -10.86 -11.21 7.54
C ILE A 158 -10.15 -10.69 6.29
N GLN A 159 -8.85 -10.93 6.12
CA GLN A 159 -8.14 -10.53 4.89
C GLN A 159 -8.74 -11.15 3.63
N ALA A 160 -9.05 -12.45 3.64
CA ALA A 160 -9.66 -13.12 2.49
C ALA A 160 -11.03 -12.50 2.14
N GLN A 161 -11.89 -12.30 3.15
CA GLN A 161 -13.21 -11.69 2.97
C GLN A 161 -13.09 -10.24 2.45
N LEU A 162 -12.19 -9.44 3.01
CA LEU A 162 -11.94 -8.08 2.56
C LEU A 162 -11.39 -8.05 1.13
N GLY A 163 -10.56 -9.01 0.76
CA GLY A 163 -10.03 -9.16 -0.59
C GLY A 163 -11.14 -9.50 -1.59
N GLU A 164 -12.02 -10.43 -1.25
CA GLU A 164 -13.22 -10.76 -2.05
C GLU A 164 -14.15 -9.55 -2.21
N MET A 165 -14.41 -8.81 -1.12
CA MET A 165 -15.27 -7.62 -1.14
C MET A 165 -14.71 -6.52 -2.04
N ALA A 166 -13.39 -6.28 -1.98
CA ALA A 166 -12.74 -5.22 -2.74
C ALA A 166 -12.21 -5.66 -4.12
N GLY A 167 -12.34 -6.95 -4.47
CA GLY A 167 -11.82 -7.49 -5.74
C GLY A 167 -10.30 -7.48 -5.85
N VAL A 168 -9.59 -7.62 -4.73
CA VAL A 168 -8.11 -7.61 -4.67
C VAL A 168 -7.57 -8.84 -3.94
N GLU A 169 -6.33 -9.20 -4.26
CA GLU A 169 -5.61 -10.27 -3.55
C GLU A 169 -4.53 -9.66 -2.65
N PHE A 170 -4.61 -9.97 -1.35
CA PHE A 170 -3.60 -9.57 -0.37
C PHE A 170 -2.52 -10.64 -0.25
N GLY A 171 -1.26 -10.20 -0.28
CA GLY A 171 -0.11 -11.06 -0.02
C GLY A 171 0.03 -11.42 1.46
N PRO A 172 0.70 -12.54 1.79
CA PRO A 172 0.86 -13.01 3.16
C PRO A 172 1.73 -12.08 4.03
N SER A 173 2.52 -11.20 3.42
CA SER A 173 3.37 -10.20 4.07
C SER A 173 2.75 -8.81 4.08
N ASP A 174 1.55 -8.64 3.53
CA ASP A 174 0.89 -7.35 3.43
C ASP A 174 0.30 -6.93 4.78
N ILE A 175 0.42 -5.64 5.08
CA ILE A 175 -0.28 -5.04 6.21
C ILE A 175 -1.64 -4.59 5.71
N VAL A 176 -2.68 -5.26 6.19
CA VAL A 176 -4.08 -4.93 5.90
C VAL A 176 -4.74 -4.50 7.20
N GLN A 177 -5.27 -3.29 7.23
CA GLN A 177 -6.08 -2.75 8.32
C GLN A 177 -7.46 -2.41 7.80
N HIS A 178 -8.48 -2.62 8.63
CA HIS A 178 -9.88 -2.43 8.27
C HIS A 178 -10.58 -1.50 9.27
N HIS A 179 -11.45 -0.66 8.75
CA HIS A 179 -12.31 0.21 9.53
C HIS A 179 -13.69 0.29 8.90
N VAL A 180 -14.73 0.28 9.72
CA VAL A 180 -16.09 0.60 9.30
C VAL A 180 -16.45 1.94 9.92
N ASN A 181 -16.79 2.91 9.08
CA ASN A 181 -17.12 4.24 9.56
C ASN A 181 -18.56 4.29 10.12
N VAL A 182 -18.99 5.48 10.55
CA VAL A 182 -20.31 5.70 11.16
C VAL A 182 -21.49 5.51 10.19
N PHE A 183 -21.23 5.50 8.89
CA PHE A 183 -22.21 5.28 7.83
C PHE A 183 -22.28 3.80 7.40
N GLY A 184 -21.44 2.94 7.98
CA GLY A 184 -21.36 1.53 7.61
C GLY A 184 -20.49 1.28 6.38
N GLU A 185 -19.71 2.27 5.96
CA GLU A 185 -18.81 2.18 4.82
C GLU A 185 -17.50 1.52 5.27
N ASP A 186 -17.05 0.54 4.51
CA ASP A 186 -15.79 -0.15 4.73
C ASP A 186 -14.60 0.61 4.12
N LEU A 187 -13.54 0.76 4.91
CA LEU A 187 -12.24 1.30 4.53
C LEU A 187 -11.16 0.24 4.78
N ILE A 188 -10.31 0.01 3.77
CA ILE A 188 -9.18 -0.91 3.87
C ILE A 188 -7.90 -0.13 3.58
N PHE A 189 -6.99 -0.13 4.55
CA PHE A 189 -5.62 0.33 4.37
C PHE A 189 -4.75 -0.88 4.06
N TRP A 190 -4.04 -0.82 2.93
CA TRP A 190 -3.21 -1.90 2.43
C TRP A 190 -1.79 -1.41 2.13
N GLN A 191 -0.82 -1.85 2.92
CA GLN A 191 0.60 -1.59 2.69
C GLN A 191 1.30 -2.89 2.30
N ARG A 192 1.75 -2.98 1.04
CA ARG A 192 2.67 -4.04 0.61
C ARG A 192 4.05 -3.77 1.19
N ARG A 193 4.75 -4.83 1.58
CA ARG A 193 6.09 -4.72 2.15
C ARG A 193 7.07 -4.15 1.11
N GLY A 194 7.88 -3.18 1.51
CA GLY A 194 8.89 -2.53 0.69
C GLY A 194 8.38 -1.45 -0.28
N GLU A 195 7.06 -1.30 -0.48
CA GLU A 195 6.51 -0.18 -1.26
C GLU A 195 6.56 1.12 -0.46
N GLY A 196 6.88 2.24 -1.13
CA GLY A 196 6.95 3.56 -0.48
C GLY A 196 5.59 4.22 -0.24
N PHE A 197 4.50 3.62 -0.72
CA PHE A 197 3.13 4.09 -0.58
C PHE A 197 2.23 2.96 -0.08
N ALA A 198 1.04 3.31 0.40
CA ALA A 198 -0.04 2.38 0.73
C ALA A 198 -1.20 2.55 -0.28
N THR A 199 -2.08 1.57 -0.34
CA THR A 199 -3.34 1.64 -1.09
C THR A 199 -4.50 1.76 -0.12
N LEU A 200 -5.35 2.77 -0.31
CA LEU A 200 -6.61 2.92 0.39
C LEU A 200 -7.74 2.47 -0.52
N LEU A 201 -8.54 1.52 -0.05
CA LEU A 201 -9.74 1.03 -0.71
C LEU A 201 -10.94 1.45 0.13
N HIS A 202 -11.98 1.95 -0.55
CA HIS A 202 -13.16 2.49 0.11
C HIS A 202 -14.41 1.99 -0.62
N SER A 203 -15.36 1.43 0.13
CA SER A 203 -16.60 0.86 -0.42
C SER A 203 -17.42 1.85 -1.24
N ASP A 204 -17.64 3.08 -0.74
CA ASP A 204 -18.35 4.15 -1.48
C ASP A 204 -17.70 4.63 -2.77
N LEU A 205 -16.48 4.19 -3.04
CA LEU A 205 -15.73 4.60 -4.23
C LEU A 205 -15.46 3.40 -5.12
N ASP A 206 -16.39 2.46 -5.10
CA ASP A 206 -16.36 1.22 -5.88
C ASP A 206 -15.05 0.45 -5.70
N TRP A 207 -14.44 0.58 -4.51
CA TRP A 207 -13.15 -0.01 -4.19
C TRP A 207 -12.00 0.41 -5.10
N TYR A 208 -12.13 1.55 -5.79
CA TYR A 208 -11.08 2.04 -6.69
C TYR A 208 -9.78 2.31 -5.90
N PRO A 209 -8.64 1.69 -6.29
CA PRO A 209 -7.39 1.82 -5.57
C PRO A 209 -6.88 3.25 -5.49
N GLU A 210 -6.60 3.72 -4.27
CA GLU A 210 -5.94 4.99 -4.07
C GLU A 210 -4.57 4.83 -3.44
N HIS A 211 -3.55 5.13 -4.23
CA HIS A 211 -2.18 5.10 -3.76
C HIS A 211 -1.88 6.38 -2.98
N ILE A 212 -1.61 6.24 -1.69
CA ILE A 212 -1.44 7.31 -0.72
C ILE A 212 -0.18 7.09 0.12
N GLY A 213 0.43 8.20 0.53
CA GLY A 213 1.51 8.22 1.51
C GLY A 213 1.25 9.28 2.58
N PRO A 214 2.07 9.39 3.62
CA PRO A 214 1.92 10.39 4.68
C PRO A 214 1.92 11.82 4.13
N GLU A 215 2.65 12.06 3.04
CA GLU A 215 2.71 13.33 2.31
C GLU A 215 1.36 13.74 1.70
N HIS A 216 0.46 12.79 1.48
CA HIS A 216 -0.88 13.01 0.97
C HIS A 216 -1.91 13.28 2.09
N PHE A 217 -1.53 13.08 3.36
CA PHE A 217 -2.45 13.12 4.51
C PHE A 217 -2.29 14.39 5.34
N TYR A 218 -3.38 15.13 5.49
CA TYR A 218 -3.44 16.39 6.21
C TYR A 218 -4.48 16.29 7.33
N PRO A 219 -4.10 15.81 8.54
CA PRO A 219 -5.05 15.51 9.63
C PRO A 219 -5.75 16.76 10.17
N ASN A 220 -5.15 17.94 10.05
CA ASN A 220 -5.73 19.21 10.48
C ASN A 220 -6.26 20.04 9.30
N GLY A 221 -6.43 19.38 8.16
CA GLY A 221 -6.75 20.00 6.88
C GLY A 221 -5.58 20.71 6.24
N ARG A 222 -5.80 21.12 5.00
CA ARG A 222 -4.80 21.82 4.19
C ARG A 222 -4.74 23.30 4.61
N PRO A 223 -3.54 23.86 4.83
CA PRO A 223 -3.38 25.29 5.10
C PRO A 223 -4.08 26.14 4.03
N GLY A 224 -4.99 27.02 4.45
CA GLY A 224 -5.67 27.99 3.56
C GLY A 224 -6.93 27.48 2.83
N LEU A 225 -7.33 26.22 3.01
CA LEU A 225 -8.45 25.64 2.26
C LEU A 225 -9.57 25.07 3.15
N LEU A 226 -9.24 24.07 3.97
CA LEU A 226 -10.17 23.38 4.88
C LEU A 226 -9.59 23.35 6.31
N PRO A 227 -9.37 24.52 6.95
CA PRO A 227 -8.79 24.53 8.29
C PRO A 227 -9.64 23.68 9.24
N GLY A 228 -9.05 22.61 9.80
CA GLY A 228 -9.73 21.72 10.73
C GLY A 228 -10.53 20.56 10.12
N MET A 229 -10.59 20.39 8.79
CA MET A 229 -11.15 19.17 8.19
C MET A 229 -10.04 18.29 7.65
N SER A 230 -9.93 17.08 8.19
CA SER A 230 -8.92 16.11 7.77
C SER A 230 -9.11 15.70 6.30
N VAL A 231 -8.02 15.61 5.54
CA VAL A 231 -8.07 15.15 4.15
C VAL A 231 -6.94 14.18 3.83
N VAL A 232 -7.18 13.25 2.91
CA VAL A 232 -6.17 12.40 2.28
C VAL A 232 -6.32 12.48 0.77
N ALA A 233 -5.25 12.78 0.05
CA ALA A 233 -5.33 13.13 -1.37
C ALA A 233 -6.46 14.18 -1.57
N ASP A 234 -7.44 13.93 -2.44
CA ASP A 234 -8.59 14.78 -2.71
C ASP A 234 -9.85 14.45 -1.88
N LYS A 235 -9.75 13.55 -0.89
CA LYS A 235 -10.88 13.12 -0.05
C LYS A 235 -10.93 13.79 1.29
N ILE A 236 -12.15 14.12 1.72
CA ILE A 236 -12.45 14.56 3.09
C ILE A 236 -12.66 13.33 3.97
N LEU A 237 -12.03 13.36 5.14
CA LEU A 237 -12.15 12.33 6.16
C LEU A 237 -12.89 12.90 7.38
N SER A 238 -13.74 12.08 7.97
CA SER A 238 -14.22 12.31 9.33
C SER A 238 -13.04 12.25 10.31
N LYS A 239 -13.27 12.77 11.53
CA LYS A 239 -12.26 12.71 12.59
C LYS A 239 -11.84 11.27 12.93
N ALA A 240 -12.79 10.33 12.91
CA ALA A 240 -12.53 8.92 13.22
C ALA A 240 -11.66 8.27 12.13
N GLU A 241 -12.02 8.47 10.86
CA GLU A 241 -11.24 7.95 9.72
C GLU A 241 -9.83 8.54 9.68
N ALA A 242 -9.69 9.84 9.96
CA ALA A 242 -8.39 10.49 10.02
C ALA A 242 -7.52 9.94 11.14
N GLN A 243 -8.09 9.70 12.33
CA GLN A 243 -7.36 9.10 13.45
C GLN A 243 -6.95 7.65 13.14
N TRP A 244 -7.85 6.88 12.55
CA TRP A 244 -7.56 5.51 12.12
C TRP A 244 -6.47 5.47 11.05
N LEU A 245 -6.55 6.31 10.02
CA LEU A 245 -5.57 6.38 8.95
C LEU A 245 -4.19 6.83 9.46
N ALA A 246 -4.15 7.79 10.39
CA ALA A 246 -2.92 8.20 11.06
C ALA A 246 -2.26 7.02 11.80
N ALA A 247 -3.05 6.23 12.53
CA ALA A 247 -2.56 5.04 13.22
C ALA A 247 -2.08 3.96 12.24
N CYS A 248 -2.74 3.81 11.08
CA CYS A 248 -2.31 2.90 10.02
C CYS A 248 -0.94 3.29 9.46
N PHE A 249 -0.73 4.58 9.17
CA PHE A 249 0.56 5.07 8.69
C PHE A 249 1.70 4.85 9.70
N ASP A 250 1.44 5.08 10.98
CA ASP A 250 2.42 4.83 12.05
C ASP A 250 2.74 3.34 12.17
N ALA A 251 1.70 2.49 12.26
CA ALA A 251 1.84 1.05 12.38
C ALA A 251 2.51 0.38 11.18
N ALA A 252 2.42 0.97 9.99
CA ALA A 252 2.97 0.44 8.74
C ALA A 252 4.34 1.02 8.39
N GLN A 253 4.87 1.99 9.16
CA GLN A 253 6.12 2.70 8.85
C GLN A 253 7.30 1.74 8.65
N TRP A 254 7.40 0.70 9.48
CA TRP A 254 8.49 -0.27 9.44
C TRP A 254 8.45 -1.12 8.16
N ALA A 255 7.27 -1.40 7.61
CA ALA A 255 7.10 -2.25 6.44
C ALA A 255 7.46 -1.57 5.12
N ARG A 256 7.60 -0.24 5.09
CA ARG A 256 8.06 0.50 3.90
C ARG A 256 9.56 0.36 3.66
N LYS A 257 10.31 -0.10 4.66
CA LYS A 257 11.73 -0.40 4.50
C LYS A 257 11.87 -1.79 3.87
N PRO A 258 12.51 -1.92 2.70
CA PRO A 258 12.77 -3.24 2.13
C PRO A 258 13.64 -4.05 3.11
N ALA A 259 13.30 -5.33 3.33
CA ALA A 259 14.12 -6.20 4.16
C ALA A 259 15.41 -6.56 3.40
N VAL A 260 16.54 -6.64 4.11
CA VAL A 260 17.87 -6.88 3.53
C VAL A 260 17.94 -8.20 2.73
N ASP A 261 17.12 -9.18 3.12
CA ASP A 261 17.14 -10.55 2.57
C ASP A 261 15.91 -10.87 1.70
N GLU A 262 15.04 -9.90 1.40
CA GLU A 262 13.87 -10.12 0.54
C GLU A 262 14.23 -9.94 -0.95
N PRO A 263 13.59 -10.70 -1.86
CA PRO A 263 13.79 -10.52 -3.29
C PRO A 263 13.48 -9.06 -3.70
N PRO A 264 14.18 -8.53 -4.73
CA PRO A 264 14.00 -7.15 -5.15
C PRO A 264 12.53 -6.91 -5.53
N LEU A 265 11.96 -5.86 -4.93
CA LEU A 265 10.60 -5.45 -5.23
C LEU A 265 10.50 -5.08 -6.71
N HIS A 266 9.47 -5.56 -7.38
CA HIS A 266 9.19 -5.18 -8.76
C HIS A 266 8.29 -3.94 -8.76
N THR A 267 8.34 -3.17 -9.84
CA THR A 267 7.43 -2.02 -9.98
C THR A 267 5.99 -2.50 -10.02
N ASN A 268 5.15 -1.90 -9.19
CA ASN A 268 3.72 -2.12 -9.21
C ASN A 268 3.12 -1.44 -10.45
N ILE A 269 2.82 -2.25 -11.47
CA ILE A 269 2.33 -1.79 -12.78
C ILE A 269 0.94 -1.16 -12.62
N ASP A 270 0.06 -1.75 -11.82
CA ASP A 270 -1.28 -1.21 -11.57
C ASP A 270 -1.19 0.15 -10.90
N ALA A 271 -0.28 0.31 -9.94
CA ALA A 271 -0.05 1.60 -9.28
C ALA A 271 0.46 2.67 -10.26
N ARG A 272 1.39 2.29 -11.15
CA ARG A 272 1.87 3.17 -12.22
C ARG A 272 0.72 3.62 -13.13
N ASP A 273 -0.08 2.67 -13.60
CA ASP A 273 -1.12 2.94 -14.59
C ASP A 273 -2.26 3.75 -13.97
N ASN A 274 -2.65 3.48 -12.72
CA ASN A 274 -3.57 4.31 -11.94
C ASN A 274 -3.03 5.72 -11.73
N TYR A 275 -1.76 5.84 -11.36
CA TYR A 275 -1.11 7.14 -11.18
C TYR A 275 -1.14 7.96 -12.48
N VAL A 276 -0.75 7.34 -13.60
CA VAL A 276 -0.73 7.99 -14.91
C VAL A 276 -2.13 8.40 -15.34
N ALA A 277 -3.13 7.52 -15.19
CA ALA A 277 -4.53 7.81 -15.50
C ALA A 277 -5.05 9.02 -14.71
N ARG A 278 -4.80 9.05 -13.39
CA ARG A 278 -5.19 10.18 -12.53
C ARG A 278 -4.53 11.49 -12.95
N ARG A 279 -3.23 11.46 -13.28
CA ARG A 279 -2.51 12.65 -13.75
C ARG A 279 -2.99 13.12 -15.11
N ILE A 280 -3.34 12.23 -16.02
CA ILE A 280 -3.92 12.58 -17.32
C ILE A 280 -5.29 13.21 -17.13
N GLU A 281 -6.17 12.58 -16.35
CA GLU A 281 -7.50 13.14 -16.04
C GLU A 281 -7.38 14.55 -15.46
N HIS A 282 -6.49 14.71 -14.47
CA HIS A 282 -6.22 15.98 -13.84
C HIS A 282 -5.76 17.02 -14.87
N ARG A 283 -4.78 16.66 -15.72
CA ARG A 283 -4.23 17.55 -16.73
C ARG A 283 -5.25 17.96 -17.77
N LEU A 284 -6.10 17.04 -18.25
CA LEU A 284 -7.17 17.35 -19.20
C LEU A 284 -8.21 18.31 -18.62
N ARG A 285 -8.51 18.15 -17.32
CA ARG A 285 -9.44 19.02 -16.60
C ARG A 285 -8.90 20.45 -16.46
N VAL A 286 -7.60 20.61 -16.23
CA VAL A 286 -6.95 21.90 -15.99
C VAL A 286 -6.50 22.57 -17.30
N GLU A 287 -6.08 21.80 -18.29
CA GLU A 287 -5.62 22.25 -19.62
C GLU A 287 -6.46 21.61 -20.74
N PRO A 288 -7.62 22.20 -21.08
CA PRO A 288 -8.50 21.64 -22.11
C PRO A 288 -7.87 21.61 -23.52
N ASP A 289 -6.81 22.38 -23.76
CA ASP A 289 -6.09 22.43 -25.04
C ASP A 289 -4.85 21.50 -25.09
N ALA A 290 -4.48 20.87 -23.97
CA ALA A 290 -3.26 20.06 -23.88
C ALA A 290 -3.26 18.89 -24.86
N LEU A 291 -4.43 18.26 -25.07
CA LEU A 291 -4.58 17.15 -26.00
C LEU A 291 -4.27 17.59 -27.44
N THR A 292 -4.89 18.67 -27.90
CA THR A 292 -4.69 19.20 -29.26
C THR A 292 -3.23 19.59 -29.50
N ARG A 293 -2.58 20.27 -28.54
CA ARG A 293 -1.16 20.61 -28.64
C ARG A 293 -0.27 19.36 -28.72
N SER A 294 -0.54 18.36 -27.89
CA SER A 294 0.23 17.11 -27.90
C SER A 294 0.06 16.31 -29.18
N ILE A 295 -1.13 16.29 -29.79
CA ILE A 295 -1.37 15.67 -31.10
C ILE A 295 -0.52 16.33 -32.19
N GLN A 296 -0.46 17.67 -32.21
CA GLN A 296 0.36 18.40 -33.19
C GLN A 296 1.85 18.09 -33.03
N VAL A 297 2.34 18.00 -31.79
CA VAL A 297 3.73 17.62 -31.50
C VAL A 297 3.98 16.18 -31.94
N LEU A 298 3.08 15.25 -31.63
CA LEU A 298 3.20 13.85 -32.05
C LEU A 298 3.32 13.75 -33.58
N HIS A 299 2.44 14.41 -34.35
CA HIS A 299 2.52 14.35 -35.81
C HIS A 299 3.84 14.87 -36.35
N THR A 300 4.42 15.89 -35.72
CA THR A 300 5.74 16.39 -36.07
C THR A 300 6.84 15.36 -35.76
N GLU A 301 6.77 14.68 -34.60
CA GLU A 301 7.73 13.63 -34.22
C GLU A 301 7.63 12.39 -35.15
N THR A 302 6.41 11.97 -35.49
CA THR A 302 6.16 10.82 -36.40
C THR A 302 6.68 11.04 -37.82
N ALA A 303 6.88 12.29 -38.24
CA ALA A 303 7.51 12.58 -39.53
C ALA A 303 8.98 12.15 -39.59
N THR A 304 9.62 11.99 -38.42
CA THR A 304 11.05 11.63 -38.29
C THR A 304 11.29 10.29 -37.61
N ASP A 305 10.31 9.77 -36.87
CA ASP A 305 10.39 8.50 -36.13
C ASP A 305 9.40 7.47 -36.70
N HIS A 306 9.91 6.48 -37.43
CA HIS A 306 9.11 5.46 -38.11
C HIS A 306 8.42 4.49 -37.15
N ASP A 307 9.05 4.17 -36.02
CA ASP A 307 8.47 3.24 -35.03
C ASP A 307 7.29 3.94 -34.32
N LEU A 308 7.48 5.21 -33.95
CA LEU A 308 6.41 6.02 -33.39
C LEU A 308 5.26 6.21 -34.38
N ALA A 309 5.56 6.38 -35.68
CA ALA A 309 4.55 6.50 -36.73
C ALA A 309 3.74 5.20 -36.91
N ALA A 310 4.38 4.03 -36.81
CA ALA A 310 3.70 2.75 -36.87
C ALA A 310 2.72 2.57 -35.71
N ILE A 311 3.14 2.89 -34.48
CA ILE A 311 2.29 2.81 -33.28
C ILE A 311 1.12 3.80 -33.37
N ALA A 312 1.38 5.04 -33.80
CA ALA A 312 0.33 6.03 -34.00
C ALA A 312 -0.72 5.53 -34.99
N THR A 313 -0.29 5.00 -36.14
CA THR A 313 -1.19 4.45 -37.17
C THR A 313 -2.03 3.29 -36.63
N GLU A 314 -1.43 2.39 -35.85
CA GLU A 314 -2.16 1.28 -35.23
C GLU A 314 -3.24 1.78 -34.26
N LEU A 315 -2.88 2.69 -33.34
CA LEU A 315 -3.81 3.20 -32.34
C LEU A 315 -4.91 4.09 -32.94
N GLU A 316 -4.59 4.87 -33.98
CA GLU A 316 -5.53 5.76 -34.68
C GLU A 316 -6.42 5.02 -35.69
N SER A 317 -6.12 3.76 -36.01
CA SER A 317 -6.94 2.95 -36.93
C SER A 317 -8.35 2.67 -36.39
N ASP A 318 -8.54 2.76 -35.07
CA ASP A 318 -9.84 2.66 -34.41
C ASP A 318 -10.53 4.04 -34.44
N ALA A 319 -11.44 4.20 -35.40
CA ALA A 319 -12.18 5.45 -35.61
C ALA A 319 -13.09 5.79 -34.42
N ASP A 320 -13.64 4.79 -33.74
CA ASP A 320 -14.52 5.01 -32.58
C ASP A 320 -13.69 5.50 -31.39
N ALA A 321 -12.54 4.85 -31.11
CA ALA A 321 -11.63 5.30 -30.05
C ALA A 321 -11.09 6.71 -30.31
N SER A 322 -10.78 7.04 -31.57
CA SER A 322 -10.33 8.37 -31.97
C SER A 322 -11.41 9.44 -31.79
N ALA A 323 -12.66 9.13 -32.16
CA ALA A 323 -13.78 10.04 -31.95
C ALA A 323 -14.06 10.27 -30.46
N GLU A 324 -14.00 9.20 -29.64
CA GLU A 324 -14.17 9.31 -28.19
C GLU A 324 -13.07 10.15 -27.54
N ALA A 325 -11.81 9.92 -27.90
CA ALA A 325 -10.66 10.64 -27.36
C ALA A 325 -10.78 12.16 -27.49
N LEU A 326 -11.41 12.64 -28.56
CA LEU A 326 -11.57 14.07 -28.86
C LEU A 326 -12.87 14.69 -28.33
N SER A 327 -13.86 13.88 -27.95
CA SER A 327 -15.22 14.38 -27.67
C SER A 327 -15.77 14.03 -26.28
N LYS A 328 -15.27 12.98 -25.63
CA LYS A 328 -15.75 12.53 -24.32
C LYS A 328 -14.81 13.00 -23.19
N PRO A 329 -15.32 13.20 -21.96
CA PRO A 329 -14.46 13.36 -20.80
C PRO A 329 -13.77 12.03 -20.44
N TRP A 330 -12.59 12.08 -19.79
CA TRP A 330 -11.76 10.91 -19.47
C TRP A 330 -12.52 9.72 -18.88
N ARG A 331 -13.42 9.97 -17.91
CA ARG A 331 -14.21 8.92 -17.25
C ARG A 331 -15.26 8.24 -18.12
N ALA A 332 -15.68 8.87 -19.22
CA ALA A 332 -16.66 8.32 -20.16
C ALA A 332 -16.00 7.66 -21.39
N MET A 333 -14.67 7.67 -21.48
CA MET A 333 -13.91 7.06 -22.57
C MET A 333 -13.74 5.55 -22.36
N SER A 334 -13.84 4.80 -23.45
CA SER A 334 -13.40 3.40 -23.51
C SER A 334 -11.91 3.26 -23.18
N ASP A 335 -11.47 2.06 -22.81
CA ASP A 335 -10.05 1.80 -22.54
C ASP A 335 -9.15 2.08 -23.75
N ARG A 336 -9.66 1.84 -24.97
CA ARG A 336 -8.95 2.15 -26.22
C ARG A 336 -8.77 3.65 -26.39
N ALA A 337 -9.80 4.44 -26.17
CA ALA A 337 -9.73 5.90 -26.22
C ALA A 337 -8.80 6.46 -25.13
N ARG A 338 -8.85 5.94 -23.89
CA ARG A 338 -7.93 6.33 -22.82
C ARG A 338 -6.47 5.99 -23.17
N ARG A 339 -6.22 4.83 -23.76
CA ARG A 339 -4.88 4.44 -24.25
C ARG A 339 -4.38 5.39 -25.34
N LEU A 340 -5.24 5.77 -26.27
CA LEU A 340 -4.90 6.73 -27.33
C LEU A 340 -4.58 8.12 -26.75
N VAL A 341 -5.40 8.62 -25.83
CA VAL A 341 -5.15 9.90 -25.14
C VAL A 341 -3.86 9.86 -24.33
N ALA A 342 -3.58 8.76 -23.63
CA ALA A 342 -2.32 8.57 -22.92
C ALA A 342 -1.13 8.60 -23.90
N PHE A 343 -1.23 7.94 -25.06
CA PHE A 343 -0.19 7.96 -26.09
C PHE A 343 0.07 9.36 -26.64
N TYR A 344 -0.99 10.16 -26.85
CA TYR A 344 -0.84 11.56 -27.24
C TYR A 344 -0.12 12.38 -26.19
N LEU A 345 -0.58 12.35 -24.94
CA LEU A 345 -0.10 13.24 -23.89
C LEU A 345 1.25 12.85 -23.30
N VAL A 346 1.49 11.55 -23.11
CA VAL A 346 2.65 11.02 -22.39
C VAL A 346 3.73 10.61 -23.38
N LYS A 347 4.92 11.19 -23.22
CA LYS A 347 6.12 10.81 -23.99
C LYS A 347 6.83 9.62 -23.38
N GLU A 348 7.04 9.68 -22.07
CA GLU A 348 7.62 8.59 -21.29
C GLU A 348 7.14 8.68 -19.84
N VAL A 349 7.14 7.55 -19.14
CA VAL A 349 6.97 7.50 -17.69
C VAL A 349 8.27 6.97 -17.11
N ARG A 350 8.96 7.81 -16.34
CA ARG A 350 10.17 7.42 -15.62
C ARG A 350 9.78 6.74 -14.33
N VAL A 351 10.39 5.60 -14.08
CA VAL A 351 10.12 4.74 -12.91
C VAL A 351 11.33 4.74 -12.00
N GLY A 352 11.12 5.21 -10.77
CA GLY A 352 12.07 5.20 -9.67
C GLY A 352 12.05 3.88 -8.89
N LEU A 353 12.75 3.87 -7.75
CA LEU A 353 12.78 2.70 -6.87
C LEU A 353 11.40 2.47 -6.23
N PRO A 354 10.94 1.20 -6.06
CA PRO A 354 9.64 0.90 -5.45
C PRO A 354 9.43 1.40 -4.03
N ALA A 355 10.52 1.61 -3.28
CA ALA A 355 10.48 2.13 -1.92
C ALA A 355 10.26 3.65 -1.84
N LEU A 356 10.28 4.36 -2.97
CA LEU A 356 10.00 5.79 -3.00
C LEU A 356 8.49 6.07 -2.85
N PRO A 357 8.11 7.22 -2.29
CA PRO A 357 6.72 7.69 -2.34
C PRO A 357 6.15 7.65 -3.77
N ILE A 358 4.84 7.45 -3.92
CA ILE A 358 4.19 7.25 -5.23
C ILE A 358 4.53 8.38 -6.23
N ASP A 359 4.58 9.63 -5.76
CA ASP A 359 4.89 10.82 -6.55
C ASP A 359 6.36 10.92 -6.98
N GLU A 360 7.27 10.30 -6.23
CA GLU A 360 8.70 10.23 -6.55
C GLU A 360 9.02 8.98 -7.38
N GLN A 361 8.22 7.92 -7.23
CA GLN A 361 8.36 6.67 -7.96
C GLN A 361 7.95 6.85 -9.44
N PHE A 362 6.90 7.61 -9.72
CA PHE A 362 6.40 7.75 -11.09
C PHE A 362 6.45 9.21 -11.54
N ARG A 363 7.32 9.48 -12.51
CA ARG A 363 7.43 10.81 -13.14
C ARG A 363 7.02 10.76 -14.60
N ILE A 364 5.92 11.46 -14.91
CA ILE A 364 5.43 11.59 -16.28
C ILE A 364 6.23 12.67 -17.00
N VAL A 365 6.81 12.31 -18.14
CA VAL A 365 7.34 13.28 -19.10
C VAL A 365 6.28 13.47 -20.16
N TRP A 366 5.72 14.66 -20.18
CA TRP A 366 4.68 15.03 -21.11
C TRP A 366 5.27 15.34 -22.47
N ARG A 367 4.56 14.95 -23.54
CA ARG A 367 4.99 15.18 -24.93
C ARG A 367 5.07 16.65 -25.28
N CYS A 368 4.10 17.42 -24.79
CA CYS A 368 4.18 18.87 -24.75
C CYS A 368 4.47 19.30 -23.30
N PRO A 369 5.75 19.35 -22.88
CA PRO A 369 6.11 19.92 -21.59
C PRO A 369 5.76 21.41 -21.59
N ARG A 370 5.45 21.98 -20.43
CA ARG A 370 5.22 23.42 -20.39
C ARG A 370 6.53 24.18 -20.63
N PRO A 371 6.47 25.42 -21.16
CA PRO A 371 7.65 26.27 -21.24
C PRO A 371 8.17 26.52 -19.83
N THR A 372 9.25 25.84 -19.44
CA THR A 372 9.93 26.00 -18.15
C THR A 372 10.86 27.21 -18.12
N GLY A 373 11.20 27.78 -19.28
CA GLY A 373 12.10 28.93 -19.36
C GLY A 373 11.36 30.26 -19.26
N GLU A 374 11.23 30.83 -18.05
CA GLU A 374 11.28 32.28 -17.76
C GLU A 374 10.84 32.68 -16.33
N TYR A 375 10.26 31.78 -15.55
CA TYR A 375 9.51 32.16 -14.35
C TYR A 375 10.17 31.60 -13.07
N GLY A 376 10.77 32.48 -12.26
CA GLY A 376 11.29 32.12 -10.94
C GLY A 376 10.14 31.98 -9.93
N PHE A 377 9.80 30.74 -9.56
CA PHE A 377 8.64 30.41 -8.72
C PHE A 377 8.91 30.39 -7.19
N ASP A 378 10.01 30.99 -6.72
CA ASP A 378 10.46 30.84 -5.32
C ASP A 378 10.30 32.07 -4.41
N ALA A 379 9.65 33.15 -4.89
CA ALA A 379 9.40 34.33 -4.07
C ALA A 379 7.91 34.70 -4.07
N ARG A 380 7.16 34.21 -3.07
CA ARG A 380 5.80 34.72 -2.76
C ARG A 380 5.88 36.22 -2.45
N VAL A 381 5.69 37.07 -3.46
CA VAL A 381 5.61 38.54 -3.27
C VAL A 381 4.17 38.93 -2.93
N GLY A 382 3.70 38.50 -1.75
CA GLY A 382 2.36 38.82 -1.23
C GLY A 382 1.44 37.60 -1.10
N GLN A 383 0.12 37.85 -1.03
CA GLN A 383 -0.91 36.82 -0.85
C GLN A 383 -2.22 37.20 -1.57
N PRO A 384 -3.09 36.25 -1.94
CA PRO A 384 -4.43 36.55 -2.46
C PRO A 384 -5.21 37.48 -1.52
N SER A 385 -5.93 38.45 -2.09
CA SER A 385 -6.85 39.26 -1.30
C SER A 385 -8.11 38.48 -0.99
N THR A 386 -8.64 38.62 0.22
CA THR A 386 -9.95 38.11 0.65
C THR A 386 -11.01 39.22 0.72
N ARG A 387 -10.69 40.44 0.28
CA ARG A 387 -11.60 41.59 0.36
C ARG A 387 -12.71 41.52 -0.68
N MET A 388 -13.93 41.29 -0.21
CA MET A 388 -15.14 41.26 -1.03
C MET A 388 -15.76 42.66 -1.18
N THR A 389 -16.02 43.06 -2.43
CA THR A 389 -16.78 44.28 -2.78
C THR A 389 -17.73 43.97 -3.94
N SER A 390 -18.66 44.88 -4.22
CA SER A 390 -19.58 44.73 -5.36
C SER A 390 -18.82 44.49 -6.67
N GLY A 391 -19.26 43.50 -7.45
CA GLY A 391 -18.62 43.08 -8.71
C GLY A 391 -17.39 42.17 -8.55
N ARG A 392 -17.18 41.57 -7.37
CA ARG A 392 -16.13 40.56 -7.14
C ARG A 392 -16.74 39.24 -6.65
N GLN A 393 -16.08 38.14 -6.98
CA GLN A 393 -16.45 36.80 -6.54
C GLN A 393 -15.23 36.05 -6.03
N LEU A 394 -15.45 35.13 -5.10
CA LEU A 394 -14.44 34.16 -4.69
C LEU A 394 -14.36 33.03 -5.72
N VAL A 395 -13.16 32.62 -6.08
CA VAL A 395 -12.90 31.48 -6.97
C VAL A 395 -11.65 30.74 -6.49
N GLY A 396 -11.61 29.41 -6.62
CA GLY A 396 -10.39 28.64 -6.40
C GLY A 396 -9.35 28.89 -7.49
N ALA A 397 -8.07 28.63 -7.19
CA ALA A 397 -6.97 28.69 -8.17
C ALA A 397 -7.26 27.83 -9.43
N TYR A 398 -7.91 26.68 -9.29
CA TYR A 398 -8.30 25.77 -10.36
C TYR A 398 -9.42 26.31 -11.24
N GLU A 399 -10.19 27.27 -10.72
CA GLU A 399 -11.26 27.96 -11.44
C GLU A 399 -10.76 29.19 -12.18
N LEU A 400 -9.52 29.61 -11.91
CA LEU A 400 -8.90 30.68 -12.65
C LEU A 400 -8.72 30.27 -14.10
N ARG A 401 -8.91 31.24 -14.99
CA ARG A 401 -8.70 31.09 -16.42
C ARG A 401 -7.80 32.22 -16.94
N PRO A 402 -7.03 31.97 -18.00
CA PRO A 402 -6.36 33.05 -18.71
C PRO A 402 -7.34 34.20 -19.05
N GLY A 403 -6.96 35.43 -18.70
CA GLY A 403 -7.78 36.62 -18.85
C GLY A 403 -8.55 37.05 -17.60
N ASP A 404 -8.61 36.21 -16.56
CA ASP A 404 -9.23 36.57 -15.29
C ASP A 404 -8.47 37.72 -14.62
N ARG A 405 -9.21 38.67 -14.04
CA ARG A 405 -8.63 39.73 -13.22
C ARG A 405 -8.84 39.44 -11.74
N ILE A 406 -7.76 39.12 -11.03
CA ILE A 406 -7.74 38.79 -9.61
C ILE A 406 -7.19 39.93 -8.76
N TYR A 407 -7.39 39.87 -7.45
CA TYR A 407 -6.89 40.86 -6.50
C TYR A 407 -5.87 40.26 -5.52
N TRP A 408 -4.75 40.94 -5.35
CA TRP A 408 -3.57 40.46 -4.65
C TRP A 408 -3.05 41.50 -3.65
N LEU A 409 -2.75 41.07 -2.43
CA LEU A 409 -2.14 41.91 -1.40
C LEU A 409 -0.62 41.86 -1.52
N SER A 410 0.01 43.01 -1.76
CA SER A 410 1.47 43.13 -1.66
C SER A 410 1.98 42.85 -0.24
N ARG A 411 3.30 42.65 -0.08
CA ARG A 411 3.96 42.51 1.23
C ARG A 411 3.68 43.65 2.23
N PHE A 412 3.20 44.80 1.75
CA PHE A 412 2.85 45.97 2.56
C PHE A 412 1.33 46.11 2.79
N GLY A 413 0.53 45.09 2.47
CA GLY A 413 -0.93 45.09 2.69
C GLY A 413 -1.75 45.89 1.67
N ASN A 414 -1.12 46.46 0.64
CA ASN A 414 -1.83 47.16 -0.44
C ASN A 414 -2.38 46.16 -1.46
N GLU A 415 -3.67 46.26 -1.75
CA GLU A 415 -4.34 45.43 -2.76
C GLU A 415 -4.07 45.97 -4.18
N ARG A 416 -3.75 45.08 -5.11
CA ARG A 416 -3.56 45.38 -6.53
C ARG A 416 -4.29 44.35 -7.38
N GLY A 417 -4.86 44.81 -8.50
CA GLY A 417 -5.42 43.90 -9.50
C GLY A 417 -4.32 43.32 -10.38
N ARG A 418 -4.36 42.01 -10.63
CA ARG A 418 -3.46 41.27 -11.52
C ARG A 418 -4.28 40.54 -12.58
N ASN A 419 -3.77 40.42 -13.80
CA ASN A 419 -4.38 39.59 -14.82
C ASN A 419 -3.72 38.21 -14.81
N VAL A 420 -4.53 37.16 -14.89
CA VAL A 420 -4.06 35.79 -15.03
C VAL A 420 -3.66 35.57 -16.49
N SER A 421 -2.38 35.30 -16.72
CA SER A 421 -1.83 35.03 -18.05
C SER A 421 -1.97 33.55 -18.42
N ALA A 422 -1.76 32.66 -17.44
CA ALA A 422 -1.88 31.21 -17.61
C ALA A 422 -2.09 30.52 -16.24
N VAL A 423 -2.73 29.34 -16.26
CA VAL A 423 -3.07 28.52 -15.08
C VAL A 423 -2.80 27.07 -15.43
N TRP A 424 -2.11 26.33 -14.56
CA TRP A 424 -1.73 24.96 -14.87
C TRP A 424 -1.26 24.18 -13.64
N ASP A 425 -1.20 22.85 -13.66
CA ASP A 425 -0.72 22.04 -12.51
C ASP A 425 0.78 22.00 -12.36
N SER A 426 1.30 22.20 -11.15
CA SER A 426 2.74 22.09 -10.89
C SER A 426 3.24 20.68 -11.17
N GLU A 427 4.29 20.59 -11.99
CA GLU A 427 5.02 19.33 -12.21
C GLU A 427 5.96 19.02 -11.04
N ASP A 428 6.41 20.05 -10.31
CA ASP A 428 7.35 19.92 -9.18
C ASP A 428 6.64 19.72 -7.85
N LYS A 429 5.37 20.15 -7.74
CA LYS A 429 4.53 20.00 -6.54
C LYS A 429 3.18 19.37 -6.91
N PRO A 430 3.13 18.04 -7.08
CA PRO A 430 1.90 17.25 -7.13
C PRO A 430 0.68 17.84 -6.41
N GLY A 431 -0.40 18.05 -7.16
CA GLY A 431 -1.68 18.50 -6.60
C GLY A 431 -1.79 19.99 -6.37
N THR A 432 -0.81 20.80 -6.81
CA THR A 432 -0.88 22.27 -6.84
C THR A 432 -1.10 22.80 -8.26
N VAL A 433 -1.67 24.00 -8.38
CA VAL A 433 -1.86 24.80 -9.59
C VAL A 433 -0.88 25.98 -9.58
N CYS A 434 0.05 26.02 -10.53
CA CYS A 434 0.78 27.23 -10.88
C CYS A 434 -0.14 28.25 -11.56
N VAL A 435 -0.05 29.50 -11.13
CA VAL A 435 -0.74 30.63 -11.76
C VAL A 435 0.29 31.68 -12.13
N LEU A 436 0.27 32.12 -13.39
CA LEU A 436 1.13 33.17 -13.91
C LEU A 436 0.37 34.51 -13.97
N PHE A 437 0.97 35.56 -13.41
CA PHE A 437 0.38 36.90 -13.29
C PHE A 437 1.10 37.95 -14.14
N ASP A 438 0.32 38.71 -14.91
CA ASP A 438 0.78 39.77 -15.81
C ASP A 438 1.91 39.32 -16.78
N GLN A 439 2.34 40.18 -17.71
CA GLN A 439 3.44 39.87 -18.65
C GLN A 439 4.85 39.98 -18.02
N LEU A 440 4.93 40.22 -16.71
CA LEU A 440 6.17 40.48 -15.99
C LEU A 440 6.51 39.30 -15.09
N THR A 441 6.83 38.15 -15.69
CA THR A 441 7.56 37.01 -15.10
C THR A 441 7.26 36.61 -13.63
N LEU A 442 6.05 36.90 -13.13
CA LEU A 442 5.64 36.70 -11.74
C LEU A 442 4.58 35.61 -11.74
N GLY A 443 4.98 34.38 -11.43
CA GLY A 443 4.08 33.27 -11.17
C GLY A 443 4.31 32.69 -9.79
N ASP A 444 3.30 32.00 -9.24
CA ASP A 444 3.44 31.22 -8.01
C ASP A 444 2.73 29.88 -8.12
N THR A 445 2.97 29.00 -7.17
CA THR A 445 2.31 27.70 -7.03
C THR A 445 1.30 27.77 -5.89
N PHE A 446 0.05 27.50 -6.23
CA PHE A 446 -1.13 27.56 -5.37
C PHE A 446 -1.74 26.18 -5.22
N TRP A 447 -2.44 25.90 -4.14
CA TRP A 447 -3.32 24.73 -4.16
C TRP A 447 -4.52 25.02 -5.08
N PRO A 448 -5.08 24.01 -5.78
CA PRO A 448 -6.18 24.19 -6.72
C PRO A 448 -7.30 25.00 -6.07
N GLU A 449 -7.56 24.78 -4.80
CA GLU A 449 -8.69 25.36 -4.13
C GLU A 449 -8.33 26.64 -3.33
N GLU A 450 -7.08 27.11 -3.39
CA GLU A 450 -6.66 28.38 -2.77
C GLU A 450 -7.45 29.54 -3.36
N LEU A 451 -8.07 30.35 -2.49
CA LEU A 451 -9.12 31.28 -2.89
C LEU A 451 -8.57 32.62 -3.38
N PHE A 452 -9.04 33.01 -4.55
CA PHE A 452 -8.79 34.30 -5.16
C PHE A 452 -10.09 35.10 -5.21
N VAL A 453 -9.98 36.40 -4.91
CA VAL A 453 -11.03 37.33 -5.30
C VAL A 453 -10.81 37.70 -6.77
N ARG A 454 -11.76 37.33 -7.63
CA ARG A 454 -11.79 37.65 -9.06
C ARG A 454 -12.85 38.71 -9.35
N LYS A 455 -12.60 39.61 -10.29
CA LYS A 455 -13.63 40.52 -10.83
C LYS A 455 -14.69 39.69 -11.55
N ALA A 456 -15.95 39.78 -11.13
CA ALA A 456 -17.05 39.06 -11.77
C ALA A 456 -17.15 39.46 -13.24
N SER A 457 -17.24 38.47 -14.14
CA SER A 457 -17.46 38.72 -15.57
C SER A 457 -18.80 39.44 -15.74
N THR A 458 -18.83 40.46 -16.59
CA THR A 458 -20.06 41.21 -16.91
C THR A 458 -20.83 40.61 -18.08
N GLU A 459 -20.32 39.54 -18.68
CA GLU A 459 -20.96 38.83 -19.79
C GLU A 459 -20.98 37.31 -19.55
N PRO A 460 -22.07 36.62 -19.94
CA PRO A 460 -22.09 35.16 -20.02
C PRO A 460 -21.22 34.75 -21.23
N ARG A 461 -20.21 33.92 -21.00
CA ARG A 461 -19.45 33.24 -22.05
C ARG A 461 -19.72 31.75 -21.99
#